data_AF-A0A173SG17-F1
#
_entry.id   AF-A0A173SG17-F1
#
_cell.length_a   1.000
_cell.length_b   1.000
_cell.length_c   1.000
_cell.angle_alpha   90.00
_cell.angle_beta   90.00
_cell.angle_gamma   90.00
#
_symmetry.space_group_name_H-M   'P 1'
#
loop_
_entity.id
_entity.type
_entity.pdbx_description
1 polymer ?
#
loop_
_entity_poly.entity_id
_entity_poly.type
_entity_poly.pdbx_seq_one_letter_code
_entity_poly.pdbx_strand_id
1 'polypeptide(L)'
;MKKLVLVFIIGSMILNGCGAKEESENTLDQNLQIESENISNAETEKSNTESITVEEEKVELEQDGDINEKARTYYYEKLTEFFKDGSWPEGRESGWAENEWSQYEYWKDYEYAIADVDLDGIDELLLACKGGDMPMAGMVEYVYGYDPDDNNVYIEIEEFPHIRFYDNGYAQADFSHNQGLGESLWPYTIYKYDQKSDCYYKDIMIDSWEKAYMDHDYQDNPFPDELDPDGDGVIYYINSQILNKKEYEELYDSYFKNASEIKIEYNDINEENINKILQQ
;
A
#
# COMPACT_ATOMS: atom_id res chain seq x y z
N MET A 1 -24.86 -8.80 26.12
CA MET A 1 -23.98 -7.65 25.83
C MET A 1 -22.78 -8.22 25.10
N LYS A 2 -22.68 -8.02 23.79
CA LYS A 2 -21.53 -8.49 22.99
C LYS A 2 -20.34 -7.65 23.42
N LYS A 3 -19.34 -8.25 24.07
CA LYS A 3 -18.05 -7.59 24.28
C LYS A 3 -17.34 -7.66 22.94
N LEU A 4 -17.17 -6.53 22.26
CA LEU A 4 -16.25 -6.45 21.14
C LEU A 4 -14.85 -6.73 21.71
N VAL A 5 -14.23 -7.84 21.30
CA VAL A 5 -12.81 -8.09 21.54
C VAL A 5 -12.07 -7.12 20.63
N LEU A 6 -11.50 -6.07 21.21
CA LEU A 6 -10.72 -5.10 20.47
C LEU A 6 -9.25 -5.57 20.53
N VAL A 7 -8.83 -6.33 19.53
CA VAL A 7 -7.40 -6.61 19.33
C VAL A 7 -6.79 -5.33 18.76
N PHE A 8 -5.93 -4.66 19.54
CA PHE A 8 -5.14 -3.54 19.04
C PHE A 8 -4.03 -4.09 18.15
N ILE A 9 -4.32 -4.24 16.87
CA ILE A 9 -3.30 -4.48 15.87
C ILE A 9 -2.66 -3.13 15.58
N ILE A 10 -1.49 -2.88 16.18
CA ILE A 10 -0.70 -1.68 15.93
C ILE A 10 0.10 -1.95 14.65
N GLY A 11 -0.55 -1.79 13.50
CA GLY A 11 0.16 -1.54 12.26
C GLY A 11 0.83 -0.17 12.35
N SER A 12 2.08 -0.07 11.90
CA SER A 12 2.76 1.21 11.69
C SER A 12 1.80 2.17 10.96
N MET A 13 1.42 3.26 11.62
CA MET A 13 0.73 4.37 10.98
C MET A 13 1.79 5.43 10.73
N ILE A 14 2.40 5.39 9.55
CA ILE A 14 3.14 6.51 9.00
C ILE A 14 2.32 6.97 7.81
N LEU A 15 1.66 8.11 7.98
CA LEU A 15 0.97 8.83 6.93
C LEU A 15 1.92 9.91 6.46
N ASN A 16 2.29 9.90 5.17
CA ASN A 16 2.57 11.11 4.41
C ASN A 16 2.48 10.80 2.91
N GLY A 17 1.86 11.71 2.16
CA GLY A 17 2.30 11.99 0.79
C GLY A 17 1.38 11.63 -0.37
N CYS A 18 0.08 11.36 -0.19
CA CYS A 18 -0.79 11.23 -1.37
C CYS A 18 -0.88 12.56 -2.11
N GLY A 19 -0.59 12.55 -3.42
CA GLY A 19 -0.57 13.68 -4.33
C GLY A 19 -1.95 14.28 -4.61
N ALA A 20 -2.65 14.73 -3.56
CA ALA A 20 -3.87 15.49 -3.73
C ALA A 20 -3.51 16.86 -4.34
N LYS A 21 -3.73 17.01 -5.65
CA LYS A 21 -3.84 18.33 -6.29
C LYS A 21 -4.93 19.11 -5.54
N GLU A 22 -4.52 20.11 -4.76
CA GLU A 22 -5.42 21.01 -4.05
C GLU A 22 -6.28 21.77 -5.08
N GLU A 23 -7.54 21.37 -5.24
CA GLU A 23 -8.55 22.28 -5.76
C GLU A 23 -9.05 23.18 -4.62
N SER A 24 -8.84 24.48 -4.81
CA SER A 24 -9.06 25.56 -3.86
C SER A 24 -10.40 25.51 -3.11
N GLU A 25 -10.32 25.75 -1.81
CA GLU A 25 -11.43 25.95 -0.87
C GLU A 25 -12.50 26.93 -1.38
N ASN A 26 -13.77 26.59 -1.19
CA ASN A 26 -14.78 27.57 -0.84
C ASN A 26 -15.62 27.05 0.32
N THR A 27 -15.40 27.64 1.49
CA THR A 27 -16.10 27.38 2.74
C THR A 27 -17.51 27.99 2.71
N LEU A 28 -18.53 27.19 3.08
CA LEU A 28 -19.63 27.68 3.90
C LEU A 28 -20.39 26.51 4.56
N ASP A 29 -20.30 26.43 5.88
CA ASP A 29 -21.17 25.64 6.75
C ASP A 29 -22.64 26.10 6.65
N GLN A 30 -23.60 25.17 6.66
CA GLN A 30 -24.53 24.93 7.79
C GLN A 30 -25.76 24.08 7.39
N ASN A 31 -25.97 23.04 8.19
CA ASN A 31 -27.15 22.20 8.44
C ASN A 31 -28.54 22.71 7.98
N LEU A 32 -29.37 21.80 7.46
CA LEU A 32 -30.75 21.59 7.90
C LEU A 32 -31.32 20.25 7.40
N GLN A 33 -31.69 19.39 8.34
CA GLN A 33 -32.65 18.30 8.17
C GLN A 33 -34.02 18.88 7.77
N ILE A 34 -34.81 18.16 6.96
CA ILE A 34 -36.23 17.85 7.21
C ILE A 34 -36.72 16.82 6.17
N GLU A 35 -37.67 16.04 6.67
CA GLU A 35 -38.32 14.82 6.21
C GLU A 35 -39.03 14.86 4.84
N SER A 36 -39.28 13.62 4.40
CA SER A 36 -40.25 13.16 3.41
C SER A 36 -41.57 13.93 3.32
N GLU A 37 -42.07 14.12 2.11
CA GLU A 37 -43.44 13.75 1.73
C GLU A 37 -43.64 13.72 0.21
N ASN A 38 -44.35 12.68 -0.24
CA ASN A 38 -44.92 12.47 -1.58
C ASN A 38 -45.77 13.67 -2.03
N ILE A 39 -45.80 13.96 -3.33
CA ILE A 39 -47.06 14.12 -4.09
C ILE A 39 -46.79 13.90 -5.59
N SER A 40 -47.72 13.13 -6.15
CA SER A 40 -47.91 12.65 -7.51
C SER A 40 -48.41 13.68 -8.53
N ASN A 41 -48.33 13.26 -9.80
CA ASN A 41 -49.02 13.72 -11.02
C ASN A 41 -48.21 14.70 -11.88
N ALA A 42 -47.54 14.22 -12.94
CA ALA A 42 -48.07 13.82 -14.24
C ALA A 42 -48.54 15.00 -15.09
N GLU A 43 -47.75 15.38 -16.09
CA GLU A 43 -48.26 15.61 -17.43
C GLU A 43 -47.16 15.50 -18.50
N THR A 44 -47.57 14.90 -19.60
CA THR A 44 -46.84 14.44 -20.77
C THR A 44 -46.48 15.59 -21.70
N GLU A 45 -45.21 15.73 -22.09
CA GLU A 45 -44.86 16.24 -23.42
C GLU A 45 -43.74 15.39 -24.04
N LYS A 46 -44.01 14.90 -25.25
CA LYS A 46 -43.09 14.13 -26.09
C LYS A 46 -42.28 15.08 -26.96
N SER A 47 -41.11 14.57 -27.35
CA SER A 47 -40.35 14.85 -28.59
C SER A 47 -39.20 15.85 -28.44
N ASN A 48 -37.96 15.37 -28.35
CA ASN A 48 -37.17 15.03 -29.52
C ASN A 48 -35.84 14.38 -29.13
N THR A 49 -35.43 13.46 -30.01
CA THR A 49 -34.20 12.68 -30.00
C THR A 49 -32.97 13.59 -30.21
N GLU A 50 -31.96 13.45 -29.36
CA GLU A 50 -30.56 13.57 -29.77
C GLU A 50 -29.72 12.73 -28.81
N SER A 51 -29.34 11.55 -29.31
CA SER A 51 -28.35 10.67 -28.72
C SER A 51 -27.00 11.37 -28.77
N ILE A 52 -26.60 12.00 -27.67
CA ILE A 52 -25.21 12.40 -27.46
C ILE A 52 -24.47 11.13 -27.09
N THR A 53 -23.85 10.51 -28.09
CA THR A 53 -22.72 9.62 -27.89
C THR A 53 -21.62 10.47 -27.26
N VAL A 54 -21.41 10.28 -25.96
CA VAL A 54 -20.14 10.67 -25.33
C VAL A 54 -19.12 9.70 -25.90
N GLU A 55 -18.42 10.13 -26.94
CA GLU A 55 -17.15 9.52 -27.30
C GLU A 55 -16.26 9.73 -26.08
N GLU A 56 -16.00 8.64 -25.34
CA GLU A 56 -14.84 8.56 -24.47
C GLU A 56 -13.64 8.82 -25.36
N GLU A 57 -13.15 10.05 -25.30
CA GLU A 57 -11.87 10.43 -25.86
C GLU A 57 -10.82 9.64 -25.08
N LYS A 58 -10.51 8.45 -25.58
CA LYS A 58 -9.32 7.70 -25.23
C LYS A 58 -8.15 8.59 -25.63
N VAL A 59 -7.67 9.39 -24.69
CA VAL A 59 -6.39 10.06 -24.79
C VAL A 59 -5.36 8.94 -24.84
N GLU A 60 -5.01 8.57 -26.06
CA GLU A 60 -3.90 7.68 -26.34
C GLU A 60 -2.64 8.49 -26.02
N LEU A 61 -2.06 8.25 -24.85
CA LEU A 61 -0.80 8.86 -24.41
C LEU A 61 0.33 8.32 -25.30
N GLU A 62 0.53 8.95 -26.46
CA GLU A 62 1.77 8.83 -27.22
C GLU A 62 2.89 9.61 -26.48
N GLN A 63 3.45 9.08 -25.38
CA GLN A 63 4.78 9.47 -24.88
C GLN A 63 5.36 8.62 -23.72
N ASP A 64 5.02 7.33 -23.64
CA ASP A 64 5.58 6.40 -22.63
C ASP A 64 7.13 6.45 -22.54
N GLY A 65 7.81 6.58 -23.68
CA GLY A 65 9.28 6.67 -23.74
C GLY A 65 9.93 7.97 -23.23
N ASP A 66 9.19 9.05 -22.94
CA ASP A 66 9.77 10.31 -22.42
C ASP A 66 9.63 10.44 -20.89
N ILE A 67 8.51 9.97 -20.32
CA ILE A 67 8.29 10.07 -18.87
C ILE A 67 9.15 9.06 -18.12
N ASN A 68 9.19 7.80 -18.58
CA ASN A 68 10.04 6.77 -17.98
C ASN A 68 11.54 7.10 -18.09
N GLU A 69 11.98 7.73 -19.19
CA GLU A 69 13.36 8.22 -19.31
C GLU A 69 13.68 9.32 -18.28
N LYS A 70 12.73 10.23 -18.03
CA LYS A 70 12.87 11.26 -16.99
C LYS A 70 12.86 10.68 -15.59
N ALA A 71 11.93 9.78 -15.28
CA ALA A 71 11.84 9.08 -14.00
C ALA A 71 13.15 8.34 -13.70
N ARG A 72 13.64 7.52 -14.64
CA ARG A 72 14.92 6.79 -14.50
C ARG A 72 16.12 7.71 -14.34
N THR A 73 16.15 8.85 -15.04
CA THR A 73 17.19 9.87 -14.87
C THR A 73 17.16 10.45 -13.46
N TYR A 74 15.98 10.80 -12.97
CA TYR A 74 15.78 11.28 -11.60
C TYR A 74 16.21 10.24 -10.56
N TYR A 75 15.80 8.98 -10.72
CA TYR A 75 16.18 7.88 -9.82
C TYR A 75 17.68 7.62 -9.82
N TYR A 76 18.34 7.68 -10.98
CA TYR A 76 19.80 7.59 -11.07
C TYR A 76 20.48 8.69 -10.24
N GLU A 77 20.00 9.93 -10.33
CA GLU A 77 20.54 11.05 -9.55
C GLU A 77 20.30 10.83 -8.04
N LYS A 78 19.08 10.47 -7.64
CA LYS A 78 18.73 10.26 -6.23
C LYS A 78 19.40 9.07 -5.58
N LEU A 79 19.51 7.94 -6.27
CA LEU A 79 20.27 6.79 -5.76
C LEU A 79 21.76 7.09 -5.68
N THR A 80 22.30 7.93 -6.59
CA THR A 80 23.68 8.42 -6.50
C THR A 80 23.89 9.31 -5.28
N GLU A 81 22.96 10.21 -4.98
CA GLU A 81 22.97 11.05 -3.77
C GLU A 81 22.87 10.17 -2.52
N PHE A 82 21.87 9.29 -2.45
CA PHE A 82 21.67 8.33 -1.37
C PHE A 82 22.92 7.49 -1.09
N PHE A 83 23.57 6.97 -2.13
CA PHE A 83 24.81 6.19 -2.01
C PHE A 83 25.99 7.02 -1.47
N LYS A 84 26.09 8.30 -1.86
CA LYS A 84 27.25 9.14 -1.52
C LYS A 84 27.15 9.78 -0.13
N ASP A 85 25.97 10.25 0.23
CA ASP A 85 25.79 11.06 1.44
C ASP A 85 24.51 10.73 2.23
N GLY A 86 23.75 9.71 1.81
CA GLY A 86 22.55 9.27 2.52
C GLY A 86 21.34 10.19 2.33
N SER A 87 21.38 11.10 1.35
CA SER A 87 20.22 11.92 0.99
C SER A 87 19.10 11.07 0.41
N TRP A 88 17.89 11.23 0.96
CA TRP A 88 16.72 10.46 0.54
C TRP A 88 16.11 11.02 -0.76
N PRO A 89 15.48 10.17 -1.60
CA PRO A 89 14.87 10.60 -2.86
C PRO A 89 13.89 11.78 -2.72
N GLU A 90 13.02 11.76 -1.72
CA GLU A 90 12.03 12.81 -1.46
C GLU A 90 12.60 14.05 -0.74
N GLY A 91 13.90 14.06 -0.46
CA GLY A 91 14.58 15.21 0.14
C GLY A 91 14.38 15.37 1.65
N ARG A 92 13.85 14.35 2.36
CA ARG A 92 13.85 14.37 3.84
C ARG A 92 15.29 14.49 4.35
N GLU A 93 15.48 15.28 5.42
CA GLU A 93 16.77 15.34 6.07
C GLU A 93 17.19 13.93 6.50
N SER A 94 18.49 13.65 6.34
CA SER A 94 19.11 12.48 6.92
C SER A 94 18.76 12.44 8.42
N GLY A 95 17.88 11.50 8.80
CA GLY A 95 17.62 11.15 10.20
C GLY A 95 18.84 10.52 10.88
N TRP A 96 19.90 10.27 10.11
CA TRP A 96 21.22 9.88 10.56
C TRP A 96 21.88 11.09 11.22
N ALA A 97 21.54 11.33 12.48
CA ALA A 97 22.21 12.34 13.29
C ALA A 97 23.73 12.20 13.14
N GLU A 98 24.45 13.32 13.07
CA GLU A 98 25.92 13.39 13.11
C GLU A 98 26.46 12.82 14.44
N ASN A 99 26.34 11.52 14.61
CA ASN A 99 26.82 10.76 15.76
C ASN A 99 27.72 9.64 15.23
N GLU A 100 28.36 8.90 16.14
CA GLU A 100 29.30 7.81 15.79
C GLU A 100 28.68 6.68 14.95
N TRP A 101 27.38 6.72 14.66
CA TRP A 101 26.69 5.79 13.77
C TRP A 101 26.56 6.30 12.32
N SER A 102 26.72 7.61 12.06
CA SER A 102 26.73 8.20 10.70
C SER A 102 27.88 7.71 9.80
N GLN A 103 28.81 6.96 10.37
CA GLN A 103 29.96 6.34 9.71
C GLN A 103 29.69 4.88 9.29
N TYR A 104 28.49 4.36 9.52
CA TYR A 104 28.02 3.11 8.93
C TYR A 104 27.48 3.38 7.52
N GLU A 105 27.95 2.59 6.55
CA GLU A 105 27.45 2.57 5.17
C GLU A 105 26.05 1.94 5.12
N TYR A 106 25.05 2.57 5.75
CA TYR A 106 23.68 2.03 5.91
C TYR A 106 23.00 1.70 4.59
N TRP A 107 23.38 2.38 3.51
CA TRP A 107 22.93 2.04 2.15
C TRP A 107 23.25 0.59 1.76
N LYS A 108 24.22 -0.07 2.41
CA LYS A 108 24.56 -1.49 2.17
C LYS A 108 23.44 -2.45 2.55
N ASP A 109 22.61 -2.04 3.50
CA ASP A 109 21.45 -2.82 3.94
C ASP A 109 20.22 -2.54 3.06
N TYR A 110 20.34 -1.65 2.08
CA TYR A 110 19.32 -1.33 1.10
C TYR A 110 19.62 -1.96 -0.26
N GLU A 111 18.56 -2.39 -0.91
CA GLU A 111 18.52 -2.76 -2.32
C GLU A 111 17.50 -1.86 -3.03
N TYR A 112 17.55 -1.78 -4.35
CA TYR A 112 16.56 -1.06 -5.13
C TYR A 112 16.05 -1.86 -6.34
N ALA A 113 14.85 -1.52 -6.79
CA ALA A 113 14.32 -1.94 -8.08
C ALA A 113 13.64 -0.75 -8.77
N ILE A 114 13.50 -0.85 -10.09
CA ILE A 114 12.72 0.08 -10.91
C ILE A 114 11.74 -0.76 -11.69
N ALA A 115 10.44 -0.55 -11.46
CA ALA A 115 9.37 -1.28 -12.11
C ALA A 115 8.04 -0.57 -11.89
N ASP A 116 7.23 -0.51 -12.95
CA ASP A 116 5.80 -0.21 -12.90
C ASP A 116 5.05 -1.32 -12.10
N VAL A 117 4.82 -1.07 -10.81
CA VAL A 117 4.17 -2.00 -9.87
C VAL A 117 2.69 -1.73 -9.68
N ASP A 118 2.22 -0.53 -10.00
CA ASP A 118 0.81 -0.12 -9.88
C ASP A 118 0.03 -0.11 -11.21
N LEU A 119 0.74 -0.29 -12.33
CA LEU A 119 0.26 -0.39 -13.70
C LEU A 119 -0.27 0.92 -14.27
N ASP A 120 0.22 2.06 -13.79
CA ASP A 120 -0.11 3.39 -14.32
C ASP A 120 0.68 3.73 -15.61
N GLY A 121 1.76 3.00 -15.88
CA GLY A 121 2.64 3.15 -17.05
C GLY A 121 3.90 3.98 -16.81
N ILE A 122 4.14 4.43 -15.58
CA ILE A 122 5.38 5.04 -15.11
C ILE A 122 6.09 3.99 -14.23
N ASP A 123 7.41 3.90 -14.30
CA ASP A 123 8.16 3.00 -13.41
C ASP A 123 8.33 3.67 -12.04
N GLU A 124 8.06 2.95 -10.96
CA GLU A 124 8.38 3.40 -9.60
C GLU A 124 9.83 3.08 -9.22
N LEU A 125 10.37 3.84 -8.28
CA LEU A 125 11.58 3.44 -7.54
C LEU A 125 11.20 2.73 -6.25
N LEU A 126 11.56 1.45 -6.14
CA LEU A 126 11.45 0.67 -4.92
C LEU A 126 12.80 0.72 -4.19
N LEU A 127 12.82 1.17 -2.95
CA LEU A 127 14.01 1.24 -2.11
C LEU A 127 13.77 0.50 -0.79
N ALA A 128 14.38 -0.68 -0.64
CA ALA A 128 14.03 -1.64 0.40
C ALA A 128 15.22 -1.99 1.31
N CYS A 129 15.04 -1.86 2.62
CA CYS A 129 15.96 -2.36 3.62
C CYS A 129 15.46 -3.67 4.20
N LYS A 130 15.95 -4.80 3.66
CA LYS A 130 15.47 -6.16 3.96
C LYS A 130 16.27 -6.90 5.03
N GLY A 131 17.32 -6.30 5.60
CA GLY A 131 18.26 -7.06 6.41
C GLY A 131 19.46 -6.27 6.92
N GLY A 132 20.53 -7.00 7.23
CA GLY A 132 21.81 -6.45 7.65
C GLY A 132 21.91 -6.18 9.14
N ASP A 133 22.47 -5.03 9.50
CA ASP A 133 22.62 -4.61 10.91
C ASP A 133 21.32 -3.95 11.44
N MET A 134 20.32 -3.76 10.58
CA MET A 134 19.02 -3.20 10.92
C MET A 134 18.16 -4.18 11.75
N PRO A 135 17.62 -3.74 12.91
CA PRO A 135 16.62 -4.53 13.62
C PRO A 135 15.37 -4.70 12.74
N MET A 136 14.66 -5.82 12.88
CA MET A 136 13.44 -6.12 12.12
C MET A 136 12.36 -5.02 12.19
N ALA A 137 12.29 -4.29 13.31
CA ALA A 137 11.38 -3.16 13.48
C ALA A 137 11.81 -1.89 12.71
N GLY A 138 13.05 -1.80 12.25
CA GLY A 138 13.59 -0.70 11.44
C GLY A 138 13.70 -1.01 9.96
N MET A 139 13.38 -2.23 9.54
CA MET A 139 13.29 -2.61 8.13
C MET A 139 12.06 -1.96 7.49
N VAL A 140 12.23 -1.46 6.27
CA VAL A 140 11.21 -0.70 5.54
C VAL A 140 11.49 -0.76 4.04
N GLU A 141 10.44 -0.73 3.25
CA GLU A 141 10.47 -0.47 1.82
C GLU A 141 9.63 0.77 1.50
N TYR A 142 10.22 1.65 0.71
CA TYR A 142 9.57 2.81 0.14
C TYR A 142 9.35 2.55 -1.35
N VAL A 143 8.13 2.77 -1.81
CA VAL A 143 7.82 2.82 -3.24
C VAL A 143 7.54 4.27 -3.61
N TYR A 144 8.34 4.78 -4.55
CA TYR A 144 8.33 6.17 -4.95
C TYR A 144 7.75 6.35 -6.35
N GLY A 145 6.58 6.98 -6.42
CA GLY A 145 6.01 7.49 -7.67
C GLY A 145 6.75 8.74 -8.13
N TYR A 146 6.86 8.93 -9.45
CA TYR A 146 7.52 10.09 -10.06
C TYR A 146 6.50 11.14 -10.49
N ASP A 147 6.65 12.37 -10.00
CA ASP A 147 5.89 13.53 -10.45
C ASP A 147 6.63 14.24 -11.60
N PRO A 148 6.15 14.13 -12.85
CA PRO A 148 6.77 14.81 -13.99
C PRO A 148 6.52 16.33 -14.01
N ASP A 149 5.49 16.83 -13.32
CA ASP A 149 5.15 18.26 -13.28
C ASP A 149 6.20 19.02 -12.43
N ASP A 150 6.58 18.44 -11.29
CA ASP A 150 7.54 19.04 -10.34
C ASP A 150 8.95 18.44 -10.43
N ASN A 151 9.16 17.42 -11.28
CA ASN A 151 10.39 16.63 -11.39
C ASN A 151 10.88 16.20 -9.99
N ASN A 152 10.01 15.50 -9.28
CA ASN A 152 10.22 15.05 -7.91
C ASN A 152 9.57 13.68 -7.67
N VAL A 153 9.69 13.14 -6.47
CA VAL A 153 9.01 11.90 -6.07
C VAL A 153 8.12 12.11 -4.85
N TYR A 154 7.13 11.25 -4.71
CA TYR A 154 6.32 11.06 -3.50
C TYR A 154 6.28 9.57 -3.14
N ILE A 155 5.79 9.26 -1.95
CA ILE A 155 5.72 7.87 -1.46
C ILE A 155 4.31 7.36 -1.72
N GLU A 156 4.19 6.29 -2.51
CA GLU A 156 2.92 5.61 -2.76
C GLU A 156 2.57 4.60 -1.67
N ILE A 157 3.62 3.93 -1.15
CA ILE A 157 3.53 3.02 0.00
C ILE A 157 4.86 3.00 0.76
N GLU A 158 4.75 3.01 2.08
CA GLU A 158 5.83 2.78 3.04
C GLU A 158 5.38 1.66 3.99
N GLU A 159 6.05 0.51 3.94
CA GLU A 159 5.72 -0.63 4.79
C GLU A 159 6.94 -1.54 5.00
N PHE A 160 6.82 -2.55 5.87
CA PHE A 160 7.80 -3.62 5.99
C PHE A 160 8.08 -4.27 4.60
N PRO A 161 9.37 -4.53 4.23
CA PRO A 161 9.82 -4.78 2.86
C PRO A 161 9.45 -6.16 2.28
N HIS A 162 8.50 -6.86 2.91
CA HIS A 162 7.93 -8.11 2.40
C HIS A 162 6.61 -7.80 1.67
N ILE A 163 6.69 -6.87 0.71
CA ILE A 163 5.56 -6.46 -0.13
C ILE A 163 5.55 -7.31 -1.39
N ARG A 164 4.37 -7.82 -1.75
CA ARG A 164 4.11 -8.49 -3.03
C ARG A 164 3.10 -7.65 -3.80
N PHE A 165 3.47 -7.19 -4.99
CA PHE A 165 2.59 -6.44 -5.89
C PHE A 165 1.93 -7.39 -6.89
N TYR A 166 0.70 -7.10 -7.29
CA TYR A 166 -0.11 -7.95 -8.16
C TYR A 166 -0.64 -7.18 -9.37
N ASP A 167 -0.76 -7.89 -10.48
CA ASP A 167 -1.20 -7.37 -11.79
C ASP A 167 -2.67 -6.87 -11.85
N ASN A 168 -3.31 -6.70 -10.71
CA ASN A 168 -4.67 -6.22 -10.54
C ASN A 168 -4.79 -5.00 -9.60
N GLY A 169 -3.66 -4.32 -9.32
CA GLY A 169 -3.61 -3.10 -8.51
C GLY A 169 -3.72 -3.34 -6.99
N TYR A 170 -3.44 -4.57 -6.55
CA TYR A 170 -3.35 -4.90 -5.13
C TYR A 170 -1.91 -5.20 -4.73
N ALA A 171 -1.59 -4.94 -3.47
CA ALA A 171 -0.34 -5.38 -2.86
C ALA A 171 -0.59 -6.08 -1.51
N GLN A 172 0.28 -7.01 -1.12
CA GLN A 172 0.22 -7.70 0.17
C GLN A 172 1.53 -7.52 0.93
N ALA A 173 1.50 -6.83 2.08
CA ALA A 173 2.66 -6.63 2.93
C ALA A 173 2.54 -7.41 4.25
N ASP A 174 3.56 -8.21 4.55
CA ASP A 174 3.63 -8.95 5.82
C ASP A 174 3.95 -8.00 6.98
N PHE A 175 3.50 -8.34 8.19
CA PHE A 175 3.93 -7.61 9.37
C PHE A 175 5.37 -7.92 9.73
N SER A 176 6.06 -6.95 10.32
CA SER A 176 7.41 -7.16 10.88
C SER A 176 7.44 -8.20 12.00
N HIS A 177 6.31 -8.43 12.67
CA HIS A 177 6.20 -9.40 13.76
C HIS A 177 4.83 -10.08 13.74
N ASN A 178 4.82 -11.38 14.05
CA ASN A 178 3.60 -12.07 14.46
C ASN A 178 3.39 -11.86 15.97
N GLN A 179 2.56 -10.87 16.31
CA GLN A 179 2.08 -10.61 17.67
C GLN A 179 0.66 -11.16 17.91
N GLY A 180 0.13 -11.88 16.93
CA GLY A 180 -1.19 -12.48 16.96
C GLY A 180 -1.24 -13.73 17.84
N LEU A 181 -2.41 -14.36 17.86
CA LEU A 181 -2.67 -15.56 18.66
C LEU A 181 -2.67 -16.83 17.80
N GLY A 182 -2.22 -16.74 16.55
CA GLY A 182 -2.08 -17.84 15.61
C GLY A 182 -0.62 -18.06 15.19
N GLU A 183 -0.29 -19.30 14.81
CA GLU A 183 1.07 -19.66 14.37
C GLU A 183 1.16 -20.01 12.88
N SER A 184 0.08 -20.49 12.27
CA SER A 184 0.09 -21.00 10.90
C SER A 184 -0.07 -19.91 9.84
N LEU A 185 -0.73 -18.80 10.20
CA LEU A 185 -0.85 -17.62 9.36
C LEU A 185 0.07 -16.51 9.89
N TRP A 186 0.98 -16.02 9.06
CA TRP A 186 1.68 -14.78 9.36
C TRP A 186 0.75 -13.60 9.07
N PRO A 187 0.58 -12.63 9.98
CA PRO A 187 -0.33 -11.51 9.76
C PRO A 187 0.19 -10.58 8.66
N TYR A 188 -0.74 -9.99 7.91
CA TYR A 188 -0.43 -9.14 6.76
C TYR A 188 -1.54 -8.10 6.50
N THR A 189 -1.24 -7.10 5.68
CA THR A 189 -2.19 -6.14 5.15
C THR A 189 -2.28 -6.25 3.63
N ILE A 190 -3.50 -6.20 3.10
CA ILE A 190 -3.77 -6.01 1.67
C ILE A 190 -3.97 -4.52 1.43
N TYR A 191 -3.26 -4.00 0.45
CA TYR A 191 -3.33 -2.64 -0.05
C TYR A 191 -3.99 -2.61 -1.42
N LYS A 192 -4.71 -1.53 -1.70
CA LYS A 192 -5.33 -1.27 -3.00
C LYS A 192 -4.80 0.05 -3.56
N TYR A 193 -4.33 0.00 -4.80
CA TYR A 193 -3.96 1.19 -5.55
C TYR A 193 -5.19 2.03 -5.93
N ASP A 194 -5.08 3.34 -5.78
CA ASP A 194 -6.05 4.34 -6.23
C ASP A 194 -5.43 5.29 -7.25
N GLN A 195 -5.81 5.10 -8.51
CA GLN A 195 -5.33 5.90 -9.65
C GLN A 195 -5.57 7.41 -9.49
N LYS A 196 -6.54 7.83 -8.68
CA LYS A 196 -6.82 9.26 -8.50
C LYS A 196 -5.74 9.95 -7.66
N SER A 197 -5.33 9.31 -6.56
CA SER A 197 -4.28 9.84 -5.68
C SER A 197 -2.88 9.41 -6.08
N ASP A 198 -2.81 8.40 -6.95
CA ASP A 198 -1.61 7.68 -7.32
C ASP A 198 -0.88 7.08 -6.11
N CYS A 199 -1.61 6.30 -5.31
CA CYS A 199 -1.11 5.74 -4.05
C CYS A 199 -1.81 4.43 -3.70
N TYR A 200 -1.17 3.63 -2.85
CA TYR A 200 -1.76 2.45 -2.23
C TYR A 200 -2.40 2.78 -0.87
N TYR A 201 -3.61 2.29 -0.65
CA TYR A 201 -4.32 2.42 0.62
C TYR A 201 -4.56 1.07 1.29
N LYS A 202 -4.48 1.03 2.62
CA LYS A 202 -4.83 -0.15 3.43
C LYS A 202 -6.30 -0.51 3.19
N ASP A 203 -6.56 -1.67 2.60
CA ASP A 203 -7.92 -2.17 2.35
C ASP A 203 -8.37 -3.06 3.51
N ILE A 204 -7.63 -4.14 3.75
CA ILE A 204 -7.92 -5.06 4.86
C ILE A 204 -6.65 -5.53 5.55
N MET A 205 -6.77 -5.78 6.86
CA MET A 205 -5.71 -6.30 7.70
C MET A 205 -6.14 -7.65 8.26
N ILE A 206 -5.25 -8.64 8.17
CA ILE A 206 -5.51 -10.05 8.45
C ILE A 206 -4.59 -10.53 9.57
N ASP A 207 -5.17 -11.18 10.57
CA ASP A 207 -4.48 -11.95 11.61
C ASP A 207 -5.31 -13.21 11.95
N SER A 208 -4.76 -14.16 12.70
CA SER A 208 -5.49 -15.34 13.15
C SER A 208 -5.37 -15.59 14.66
N TRP A 209 -6.31 -16.35 15.21
CA TRP A 209 -6.17 -17.00 16.51
C TRP A 209 -6.37 -18.50 16.34
N GLU A 210 -5.37 -19.26 16.77
CA GLU A 210 -5.39 -20.72 16.76
C GLU A 210 -5.43 -21.26 18.18
N LYS A 211 -6.56 -21.86 18.57
CA LYS A 211 -6.80 -22.41 19.91
C LYS A 211 -5.74 -23.42 20.33
N ALA A 212 -5.24 -24.21 19.38
CA ALA A 212 -4.22 -25.23 19.63
C ALA A 212 -2.85 -24.63 20.00
N TYR A 213 -2.59 -23.40 19.53
CA TYR A 213 -1.38 -22.65 19.83
C TYR A 213 -1.53 -21.85 21.14
N MET A 214 -2.61 -21.08 21.24
CA MET A 214 -2.96 -20.26 22.39
C MET A 214 -4.44 -20.48 22.72
N ASP A 215 -4.76 -21.13 23.84
CA ASP A 215 -6.16 -21.35 24.23
C ASP A 215 -6.79 -20.16 24.98
N HIS A 216 -5.97 -19.16 25.33
CA HIS A 216 -6.36 -17.87 25.93
C HIS A 216 -5.60 -16.70 25.28
N ASP A 217 -6.21 -15.53 25.24
CA ASP A 217 -5.55 -14.29 24.82
C ASP A 217 -4.62 -13.73 25.92
N TYR A 218 -3.94 -12.62 25.63
CA TYR A 218 -3.06 -11.95 26.59
C TYR A 218 -3.76 -11.35 27.82
N GLN A 219 -5.10 -11.30 27.82
CA GLN A 219 -5.93 -10.89 28.96
C GLN A 219 -6.60 -12.07 29.67
N ASP A 220 -6.17 -13.31 29.38
CA ASP A 220 -6.70 -14.54 29.97
C ASP A 220 -8.17 -14.82 29.58
N ASN A 221 -8.67 -14.23 28.48
CA ASN A 221 -9.96 -14.63 27.92
C ASN A 221 -9.76 -15.90 27.09
N PRO A 222 -10.63 -16.92 27.23
CA PRO A 222 -10.51 -18.15 26.46
C PRO A 222 -10.80 -17.91 24.98
N PHE A 223 -10.29 -18.80 24.13
CA PHE A 223 -10.66 -18.87 22.71
C PHE A 223 -12.19 -18.87 22.55
N PRO A 224 -12.75 -18.01 21.70
CA PRO A 224 -14.19 -17.85 21.57
C PRO A 224 -14.80 -18.94 20.68
N ASP A 225 -15.03 -20.12 21.25
CA ASP A 225 -15.63 -21.27 20.57
C ASP A 225 -16.95 -20.94 19.84
N GLU A 226 -17.71 -19.94 20.30
CA GLU A 226 -18.94 -19.50 19.63
C GLU A 226 -18.72 -18.77 18.30
N LEU A 227 -17.49 -18.35 18.00
CA LEU A 227 -17.08 -17.64 16.79
C LEU A 227 -16.36 -18.57 15.79
N ASP A 228 -16.17 -19.84 16.15
CA ASP A 228 -15.59 -20.93 15.36
C ASP A 228 -16.70 -21.95 15.00
N PRO A 229 -17.55 -21.66 14.00
CA PRO A 229 -18.72 -22.48 13.71
C PRO A 229 -18.39 -23.85 13.07
N ASP A 230 -17.23 -23.99 12.43
CA ASP A 230 -16.70 -25.24 11.89
C ASP A 230 -15.92 -26.06 12.92
N GLY A 231 -15.52 -25.44 14.04
CA GLY A 231 -14.99 -26.11 15.22
C GLY A 231 -13.58 -26.67 14.99
N ASP A 232 -12.82 -26.07 14.09
CA ASP A 232 -11.45 -26.48 13.77
C ASP A 232 -10.40 -25.83 14.70
N GLY A 233 -10.85 -24.91 15.57
CA GLY A 233 -10.03 -24.19 16.51
C GLY A 233 -9.28 -23.00 15.91
N VAL A 234 -9.68 -22.52 14.73
CA VAL A 234 -9.03 -21.40 14.03
C VAL A 234 -10.06 -20.35 13.62
N ILE A 235 -9.78 -19.10 13.98
CA ILE A 235 -10.54 -17.95 13.49
C ILE A 235 -9.61 -16.92 12.87
N TYR A 236 -10.12 -16.22 11.85
CA TYR A 236 -9.40 -15.19 11.12
C TYR A 236 -10.01 -13.83 11.42
N TYR A 237 -9.19 -12.90 11.90
CA TYR A 237 -9.55 -11.52 12.13
C TYR A 237 -9.32 -10.70 10.87
N ILE A 238 -10.40 -10.16 10.30
CA ILE A 238 -10.36 -9.28 9.15
C ILE A 238 -10.96 -7.93 9.56
N ASN A 239 -10.11 -6.95 9.84
CA ASN A 239 -10.53 -5.67 10.43
C ASN A 239 -11.38 -5.89 11.72
N SER A 240 -12.70 -5.66 11.65
CA SER A 240 -13.65 -5.88 12.78
C SER A 240 -14.52 -7.14 12.62
N GLN A 241 -14.24 -7.97 11.61
CA GLN A 241 -14.96 -9.20 11.30
C GLN A 241 -14.14 -10.42 11.71
N ILE A 242 -14.84 -11.51 12.00
CA ILE A 242 -14.25 -12.81 12.32
C ILE A 242 -14.81 -13.80 11.31
N LEU A 243 -13.92 -14.49 10.61
CA LEU A 243 -14.24 -15.46 9.60
C LEU A 243 -13.73 -16.85 10.02
N ASN A 244 -14.43 -17.89 9.61
CA ASN A 244 -13.86 -19.23 9.59
C ASN A 244 -12.90 -19.41 8.41
N LYS A 245 -12.23 -20.55 8.34
CA LYS A 245 -11.25 -20.85 7.28
C LYS A 245 -11.83 -20.73 5.88
N LYS A 246 -13.02 -21.28 5.64
CA LYS A 246 -13.64 -21.28 4.32
C LYS A 246 -13.96 -19.85 3.86
N GLU A 247 -14.53 -19.04 4.74
CA GLU A 247 -14.86 -17.64 4.46
C GLU A 247 -13.60 -16.81 4.22
N TYR A 248 -12.53 -17.06 4.98
CA TYR A 248 -11.22 -16.45 4.76
C TYR A 248 -10.63 -16.83 3.39
N GLU A 249 -10.67 -18.12 3.01
CA GLU A 249 -10.19 -18.57 1.70
C GLU A 249 -10.99 -17.95 0.55
N GLU A 250 -12.33 -17.85 0.69
CA GLU A 250 -13.19 -17.18 -0.31
C GLU A 250 -12.87 -15.68 -0.42
N LEU A 251 -12.58 -15.02 0.70
CA LEU A 251 -12.15 -13.62 0.72
C LEU A 251 -10.77 -13.46 0.06
N TYR A 252 -9.79 -14.28 0.41
CA TYR A 252 -8.45 -14.25 -0.19
C TYR A 252 -8.50 -14.47 -1.71
N ASP A 253 -9.30 -15.46 -2.14
CA ASP A 253 -9.53 -15.73 -3.56
C ASP A 253 -10.17 -14.53 -4.28
N SER A 254 -10.99 -13.72 -3.60
CA SER A 254 -11.59 -12.53 -4.20
C SER A 254 -10.55 -11.45 -4.57
N TYR A 255 -9.40 -11.44 -3.90
CA TYR A 255 -8.27 -10.56 -4.21
C TYR A 255 -7.32 -11.18 -5.23
N PHE A 256 -6.92 -12.44 -5.05
CA PHE A 256 -5.71 -12.95 -5.71
C PHE A 256 -5.92 -14.16 -6.63
N LYS A 257 -7.12 -14.77 -6.70
CA LYS A 257 -7.33 -16.01 -7.47
C LYS A 257 -6.93 -15.92 -8.95
N ASN A 258 -7.17 -14.76 -9.56
CA ASN A 258 -6.86 -14.50 -10.97
C ASN A 258 -5.77 -13.44 -11.14
N ALA A 259 -5.06 -13.10 -10.06
CA ALA A 259 -3.98 -12.13 -10.08
C ALA A 259 -2.63 -12.85 -10.13
N SER A 260 -1.67 -12.25 -10.80
CA SER A 260 -0.29 -12.71 -10.85
C SER A 260 0.58 -11.76 -10.03
N GLU A 261 1.45 -12.31 -9.19
CA GLU A 261 2.47 -11.52 -8.52
C GLU A 261 3.47 -10.96 -9.53
N ILE A 262 3.69 -9.65 -9.51
CA ILE A 262 4.69 -8.95 -10.33
C ILE A 262 6.08 -9.35 -9.84
N LYS A 263 6.94 -9.77 -10.76
CA LYS A 263 8.31 -10.19 -10.43
C LYS A 263 9.25 -9.01 -10.47
N ILE A 264 9.78 -8.68 -9.30
CA ILE A 264 10.67 -7.53 -9.09
C ILE A 264 12.09 -8.05 -8.85
N GLU A 265 13.02 -7.55 -9.65
CA GLU A 265 14.45 -7.87 -9.52
C GLU A 265 15.16 -6.72 -8.78
N TYR A 266 15.50 -6.98 -7.52
CA TYR A 266 16.25 -6.02 -6.70
C TYR A 266 17.74 -6.08 -7.00
N ASN A 267 18.39 -4.92 -6.93
CA ASN A 267 19.80 -4.71 -7.15
C ASN A 267 20.42 -4.10 -5.89
N ASP A 268 21.61 -4.58 -5.53
CA ASP A 268 22.42 -3.94 -4.50
C ASP A 268 22.71 -2.47 -4.85
N ILE A 269 22.69 -1.60 -3.84
CA ILE A 269 23.09 -0.19 -3.98
C ILE A 269 24.62 -0.12 -4.14
N ASN A 270 25.08 0.12 -5.36
CA ASN A 270 26.48 0.40 -5.68
C ASN A 270 26.61 1.15 -7.02
N GLU A 271 27.78 1.73 -7.29
CA GLU A 271 28.02 2.50 -8.52
C GLU A 271 27.77 1.69 -9.80
N GLU A 272 28.13 0.40 -9.83
CA GLU A 272 27.98 -0.43 -11.03
C GLU A 272 26.50 -0.61 -11.38
N ASN A 273 25.68 -0.94 -10.41
CA ASN A 273 24.24 -1.16 -10.61
C ASN A 273 23.53 0.16 -10.91
N ILE A 274 23.81 1.24 -10.16
CA ILE A 274 23.19 2.55 -10.39
C ILE A 274 23.46 3.04 -11.83
N ASN A 275 24.69 2.87 -12.34
CA ASN A 275 25.04 3.25 -13.71
C ASN A 275 24.29 2.47 -14.81
N LYS A 276 23.65 1.33 -14.49
CA LYS A 276 22.84 0.54 -15.43
C LYS A 276 21.42 1.10 -15.60
N ILE A 277 20.94 1.94 -14.68
CA ILE A 277 19.58 2.52 -14.74
C ILE A 277 19.35 3.26 -16.07
N LEU A 278 20.32 4.05 -16.51
CA LEU A 278 20.22 4.81 -17.77
C LEU A 278 20.38 3.96 -19.05
N GLN A 279 20.56 2.65 -18.91
CA GLN A 279 20.77 1.71 -20.03
C GLN A 279 19.56 0.80 -20.26
N GLN A 280 18.57 0.84 -19.36
CA GLN A 280 17.30 0.12 -19.42
C GLN A 280 16.25 0.99 -20.11
#